data_AF-A0A917C7N5-F1
#
_entry.id   AF-A0A917C7N5-F1
#
_cell.length_a   1.000
_cell.length_b   1.000
_cell.length_c   1.000
_cell.angle_alpha   90.00
_cell.angle_beta   90.00
_cell.angle_gamma   90.00
#
_symmetry.space_group_name_H-M   'P 1'
#
loop_
_entity.id
_entity.type
_entity.pdbx_description
1 polymer ?
#
loop_
_entity_poly.entity_id
_entity_poly.type
_entity_poly.pdbx_seq_one_letter_code
_entity_poly.pdbx_strand_id
1 'polypeptide(L)'
;MTSLNAFTPSKKPNFDDFKYCLGIDLDAARLDRLLDLLPHMSSVAVSSLMHSNDMDQFCSDMLRMWKDYVNIEVWFNDCEEGMNLLNLLDTKPDFFRVRQ
;
A
#
# COMPACT_ATOMS: atom_id res chain seq x y z
N MET A 1 4.85 13.15 -11.18
CA MET A 1 4.58 11.74 -10.83
C MET A 1 5.35 11.42 -9.57
N THR A 2 4.66 11.22 -8.47
CA THR A 2 5.25 10.74 -7.21
C THR A 2 5.51 9.24 -7.36
N SER A 3 6.72 8.79 -7.04
CA SER A 3 7.06 7.36 -7.11
C SER A 3 6.61 6.64 -5.84
N LEU A 4 6.09 5.42 -5.97
CA LEU A 4 5.71 4.57 -4.83
C LEU A 4 6.88 4.40 -3.84
N ASN A 5 8.12 4.38 -4.35
CA ASN A 5 9.35 4.26 -3.57
C ASN A 5 9.48 5.29 -2.43
N ALA A 6 8.82 6.45 -2.53
CA ALA A 6 8.82 7.45 -1.46
C ALA A 6 8.08 6.97 -0.20
N PHE A 7 7.14 6.02 -0.36
CA PHE A 7 6.29 5.46 0.68
C PHE A 7 6.64 4.01 1.00
N THR A 8 7.57 3.40 0.26
CA THR A 8 8.00 2.02 0.47
C THR A 8 9.28 2.02 1.32
N PRO A 9 9.24 1.64 2.61
CA PRO A 9 10.42 1.62 3.47
C PRO A 9 11.37 0.46 3.14
N SER A 10 12.66 0.60 3.47
CA SER A 10 13.69 -0.42 3.19
C SER A 10 13.49 -1.75 3.91
N LYS A 11 12.64 -1.80 4.94
CA LYS A 11 12.19 -3.01 5.62
C LYS A 11 10.68 -3.06 5.60
N LYS A 12 10.10 -4.26 5.48
CA LYS A 12 8.65 -4.45 5.51
C LYS A 12 8.06 -3.85 6.80
N PRO A 13 7.05 -2.97 6.70
CA PRO A 13 6.37 -2.42 7.87
C PRO A 13 5.76 -3.52 8.74
N ASN A 14 5.56 -3.21 10.03
CA ASN A 14 4.96 -4.13 10.98
C ASN A 14 4.16 -3.35 12.05
N PHE A 15 3.54 -4.08 12.98
CA PHE A 15 2.69 -3.50 14.02
C PHE A 15 3.42 -2.78 15.15
N ASP A 16 4.76 -2.83 15.20
CA ASP A 16 5.52 -2.02 16.15
C ASP A 16 5.44 -0.54 15.75
N ASP A 17 5.49 -0.25 14.43
CA ASP A 17 5.49 1.10 13.85
C ASP A 17 4.08 1.59 13.44
N PHE A 18 3.16 0.66 13.13
CA PHE A 18 1.83 0.97 12.63
C PHE A 18 0.71 0.29 13.42
N LYS A 19 -0.47 0.91 13.48
CA LYS A 19 -1.65 0.33 14.14
C LYS A 19 -2.50 -0.52 13.21
N TYR A 20 -2.53 -0.19 11.93
CA TYR A 20 -3.41 -0.79 10.94
C TYR A 20 -2.63 -1.24 9.71
N CYS A 21 -3.10 -2.34 9.11
CA CYS A 21 -2.62 -2.84 7.84
C CYS A 21 -3.82 -3.22 6.96
N LEU A 22 -3.84 -2.67 5.75
CA LEU A 22 -4.89 -2.85 4.76
C LEU A 22 -4.32 -3.54 3.52
N GLY A 23 -4.81 -4.74 3.20
CA GLY A 23 -4.49 -5.41 1.94
C GLY A 23 -5.49 -5.04 0.86
N ILE A 24 -5.02 -4.58 -0.30
CA ILE A 24 -5.85 -4.20 -1.44
C ILE A 24 -5.24 -4.64 -2.78
N ASP A 25 -6.14 -5.12 -3.64
CA ASP A 25 -5.93 -5.28 -5.07
C ASP A 25 -6.22 -3.98 -5.84
N LEU A 26 -5.26 -3.56 -6.67
CA LEU A 26 -5.37 -2.35 -7.48
C LEU A 26 -5.02 -2.63 -8.94
N ASP A 27 -5.84 -2.14 -9.86
CA ASP A 27 -5.42 -1.99 -11.26
C ASP A 27 -4.48 -0.77 -11.40
N ALA A 28 -3.96 -0.56 -12.61
CA ALA A 28 -3.05 0.55 -12.89
C ALA A 28 -3.67 1.93 -12.58
N ALA A 29 -4.95 2.15 -12.90
CA ALA A 29 -5.61 3.44 -12.69
C ALA A 29 -5.83 3.73 -11.20
N ARG A 30 -6.17 2.70 -10.41
CA ARG A 30 -6.32 2.83 -8.95
C ARG A 30 -4.97 2.96 -8.26
N LEU A 31 -3.92 2.32 -8.78
CA LEU A 31 -2.55 2.52 -8.30
C LEU A 31 -2.08 3.96 -8.52
N ASP A 32 -2.35 4.55 -9.69
CA ASP A 32 -2.03 5.95 -9.96
C ASP A 32 -2.79 6.88 -8.98
N ARG A 33 -4.07 6.62 -8.73
CA ARG A 33 -4.85 7.37 -7.73
C ARG A 33 -4.29 7.23 -6.33
N LEU A 34 -3.85 6.02 -5.94
CA LEU A 34 -3.21 5.81 -4.65
C LEU A 34 -1.97 6.71 -4.52
N LEU A 35 -1.13 6.78 -5.56
CA LEU A 35 0.08 7.62 -5.55
C LEU A 35 -0.22 9.12 -5.37
N ASP A 36 -1.39 9.57 -5.82
CA ASP A 36 -1.86 10.95 -5.60
C ASP A 36 -2.42 11.16 -4.18
N LEU A 37 -2.94 10.11 -3.53
CA LEU A 37 -3.54 10.19 -2.19
C LEU A 37 -2.53 10.02 -1.05
N LEU A 38 -1.52 9.16 -1.23
CA LEU A 38 -0.50 8.86 -0.21
C LEU A 38 0.21 10.10 0.38
N PRO A 39 0.58 11.14 -0.39
CA PRO A 39 1.21 12.35 0.16
C PRO A 39 0.34 13.11 1.16
N HIS A 40 -0.96 12.89 1.16
CA HIS A 40 -1.92 13.56 2.04
C HIS A 40 -2.24 12.76 3.30
N MET A 41 -1.79 11.50 3.38
CA MET A 41 -1.98 10.65 4.54
C MET A 41 -0.89 10.89 5.59
N SER A 42 -1.24 10.73 6.86
CA SER A 42 -0.31 10.89 7.97
C SER A 42 0.26 9.53 8.39
N SER A 43 1.59 9.44 8.43
CA SER A 43 2.30 8.20 8.82
C SER A 43 1.82 6.98 8.02
N VAL A 44 2.08 6.98 6.72
CA VAL A 44 1.72 5.89 5.80
C VAL A 44 2.96 5.17 5.28
N ALA A 45 2.88 3.87 5.14
CA ALA A 45 3.85 3.08 4.39
C ALA A 45 3.14 2.10 3.46
N VAL A 46 3.74 1.80 2.32
CA VAL A 46 3.26 0.79 1.39
C VAL A 46 4.26 -0.36 1.34
N SER A 47 3.77 -1.59 1.29
CA SER A 47 4.58 -2.76 1.00
C SER A 47 3.83 -3.73 0.09
N SER A 48 4.53 -4.75 -0.39
CA SER A 48 3.92 -5.84 -1.13
C SER A 48 3.23 -6.83 -0.19
N LEU A 49 2.17 -7.47 -0.66
CA LEU A 49 1.59 -8.61 0.04
C LEU A 49 2.53 -9.83 0.02
N MET A 50 3.37 -9.94 -1.02
CA MET A 50 4.34 -11.02 -1.17
C MET A 50 5.42 -10.96 -0.08
N HIS A 51 5.77 -12.09 0.52
CA HIS A 51 6.81 -12.20 1.55
C HIS A 51 8.25 -12.12 0.99
N SER A 52 8.49 -11.38 -0.10
CA SER A 52 9.87 -11.16 -0.56
C SER A 52 10.49 -10.06 0.29
N ASN A 53 11.56 -10.40 1.02
CA ASN A 53 12.37 -9.45 1.79
C ASN A 53 13.11 -8.42 0.92
N ASP A 54 12.85 -8.41 -0.38
CA ASP A 54 13.64 -7.70 -1.37
C ASP A 54 12.75 -6.66 -2.06
N MET A 55 12.74 -5.49 -1.45
CA MET A 55 12.00 -4.28 -1.84
C MET A 55 12.34 -3.82 -3.27
N ASP A 56 13.61 -3.95 -3.66
CA ASP A 56 14.07 -3.61 -5.02
C ASP A 56 13.55 -4.61 -6.04
N GLN A 57 13.49 -5.90 -5.64
CA GLN A 57 12.85 -6.94 -6.43
C GLN A 57 11.33 -6.69 -6.51
N PHE A 58 10.67 -6.20 -5.45
CA PHE A 58 9.26 -5.79 -5.52
C PHE A 58 9.04 -4.65 -6.51
N CYS A 59 9.82 -3.56 -6.46
CA CYS A 59 9.66 -2.46 -7.41
C CYS A 59 9.98 -2.88 -8.85
N SER A 60 10.98 -3.75 -9.03
CA SER A 60 11.34 -4.35 -10.33
C SER A 60 10.27 -5.32 -10.85
N ASP A 61 9.70 -6.16 -9.98
CA ASP A 61 8.65 -7.12 -10.29
C ASP A 61 7.32 -6.42 -10.52
N MET A 62 7.02 -5.35 -9.79
CA MET A 62 5.87 -4.46 -10.02
C MET A 62 5.89 -3.84 -11.41
N LEU A 63 7.06 -3.34 -11.81
CA LEU A 63 7.26 -2.79 -13.16
C LEU A 63 7.27 -3.89 -14.24
N ARG A 64 7.60 -5.15 -13.89
CA ARG A 64 7.62 -6.30 -14.81
C ARG A 64 6.30 -7.07 -14.91
N MET A 65 5.47 -7.06 -13.87
CA MET A 65 4.23 -7.84 -13.72
C MET A 65 2.97 -7.09 -14.14
N TRP A 66 3.09 -5.91 -14.75
CA TRP A 66 1.96 -5.24 -15.38
C TRP A 66 1.33 -6.13 -16.45
N LYS A 67 0.30 -6.89 -16.04
CA LYS A 67 -0.71 -7.43 -16.94
C LYS A 67 -2.14 -7.15 -16.50
N ASP A 68 -2.53 -7.13 -15.21
CA ASP A 68 -3.92 -6.74 -14.85
C ASP A 68 -4.10 -6.09 -13.44
N TYR A 69 -3.47 -6.60 -12.36
CA TYR A 69 -3.64 -6.10 -10.98
C TYR A 69 -2.39 -6.24 -10.11
N VAL A 70 -2.26 -5.42 -9.06
CA VAL A 70 -1.26 -5.53 -7.97
C VAL A 70 -1.93 -5.71 -6.61
N ASN A 71 -1.42 -6.67 -5.82
CA ASN A 71 -1.69 -6.79 -4.40
C ASN A 71 -0.69 -5.98 -3.56
N ILE A 72 -1.16 -4.95 -2.85
CA ILE A 72 -0.34 -4.18 -1.91
C ILE A 72 -0.90 -4.21 -0.49
N GLU A 73 -0.04 -3.85 0.46
CA GLU A 73 -0.39 -3.55 1.84
C GLU A 73 -0.17 -2.05 2.09
N VAL A 74 -1.18 -1.38 2.60
CA VAL A 74 -1.09 0.01 3.09
C VAL A 74 -1.11 -0.02 4.60
N TRP A 75 -0.06 0.51 5.21
CA TRP A 75 0.15 0.57 6.65
C TRP A 75 -0.05 2.01 7.11
N PHE A 76 -0.83 2.19 8.18
CA PHE A 76 -1.19 3.52 8.66
C PHE A 76 -1.56 3.49 10.15
N ASN A 77 -1.65 4.69 10.73
CA ASN A 77 -1.94 4.88 12.15
C ASN A 77 -3.32 5.50 12.43
N ASP A 78 -3.99 6.03 11.41
CA ASP A 78 -5.33 6.59 11.49
C ASP A 78 -6.35 5.74 10.71
N CYS A 79 -7.35 5.20 11.43
CA CYS A 79 -8.37 4.34 10.84
C CYS A 79 -9.27 5.10 9.86
N GLU A 80 -9.57 6.38 10.14
CA GLU A 80 -10.42 7.20 9.27
C GLU A 80 -9.74 7.45 7.93
N GLU A 81 -8.43 7.73 7.93
CA GLU A 81 -7.65 7.88 6.70
C GLU A 81 -7.67 6.59 5.86
N GLY A 82 -7.51 5.42 6.49
CA GLY A 82 -7.59 4.13 5.81
C GLY A 82 -8.96 3.84 5.18
N MET A 83 -10.04 4.15 5.89
CA MET A 83 -11.41 3.99 5.36
C MET A 83 -11.70 4.98 4.23
N ASN A 84 -11.24 6.23 4.37
CA ASN A 84 -11.37 7.24 3.32
C ASN A 84 -10.58 6.85 2.07
N LEU A 85 -9.39 6.26 2.24
CA LEU A 85 -8.58 5.76 1.13
C LEU A 85 -9.35 4.71 0.32
N LEU A 86 -9.95 3.71 0.98
CA LEU A 86 -10.76 2.70 0.30
C LEU A 86 -11.92 3.30 -0.51
N ASN A 87 -12.63 4.26 0.08
CA ASN A 87 -13.75 4.94 -0.58
C ASN A 87 -13.28 5.74 -1.80
N LEU A 88 -12.14 6.45 -1.71
CA LEU A 88 -11.60 7.26 -2.80
C LEU A 88 -11.00 6.41 -3.94
N LEU A 89 -10.44 5.25 -3.61
CA LEU A 89 -9.94 4.28 -4.58
C LEU A 89 -11.07 3.48 -5.25
N ASP A 90 -12.29 3.53 -4.71
CA ASP A 90 -13.43 2.70 -5.13
C ASP A 90 -13.01 1.22 -5.24
N THR A 91 -12.39 0.73 -4.15
CA THR A 91 -11.91 -0.65 -4.02
C THR A 91 -12.37 -1.27 -2.71
N LYS A 92 -12.46 -2.60 -2.70
CA LYS A 92 -12.76 -3.37 -1.49
C LYS A 92 -11.45 -3.88 -0.89
N PRO A 93 -11.33 -3.92 0.45
CA PRO A 93 -10.20 -4.55 1.10
C PRO A 93 -10.23 -6.06 0.90
N ASP A 94 -9.08 -6.66 0.60
CA ASP A 94 -8.89 -8.11 0.68
C ASP A 94 -8.79 -8.55 2.14
N PHE A 95 -8.12 -7.72 2.96
CA PHE A 95 -8.14 -7.87 4.40
C PHE A 95 -7.87 -6.53 5.11
N PHE A 96 -8.27 -6.48 6.37
CA PHE A 96 -7.94 -5.40 7.29
C PHE A 96 -7.47 -6.00 8.61
N ARG A 97 -6.27 -5.63 9.06
CA ARG A 97 -5.67 -6.10 10.32
C ARG A 97 -5.41 -4.93 11.25
N VAL A 98 -5.64 -5.16 12.53
CA VAL A 98 -5.46 -4.20 13.61
C VAL A 98 -4.46 -4.78 14.60
N ARG A 99 -3.57 -3.93 15.14
CA ARG A 99 -2.68 -4.29 16.25
C ARG A 99 -3.53 -4.78 17.43
N GLN A 100 -3.32 -6.03 17.84
CA GLN A 100 -3.94 -6.63 19.02
C GLN A 100 -3.32 -6.09 20.32
#